data_AF-A0A918QV04-F1
#
_entry.id   AF-A0A918QV04-F1
#
_cell.length_a   1.000
_cell.length_b   1.000
_cell.length_c   1.000
_cell.angle_alpha   90.00
_cell.angle_beta   90.00
_cell.angle_gamma   90.00
#
_symmetry.space_group_name_H-M   'P 1'
#
loop_
_entity.id
_entity.type
_entity.pdbx_description
1 polymer ?
#
loop_
_entity_poly.entity_id
_entity_poly.type
_entity_poly.pdbx_seq_one_letter_code
_entity_poly.pdbx_strand_id
1 'polypeptide(L)'
;MKVTEVIEEIELIVEVGEAADALDLSRRLAGEHHTNWAIGVRRTVARGELDRNALRAVADRIAEATRPAPVDWSLVVELRAVEAGLRAALAADAATPSAERRERSKRQWAEQQRHEERVRAYNAEVERVNRERGRARNRAQAAAVFAKTCPTCFQVPAASGECGC
;
A
#
# COMPACT_ATOMS: atom_id res chain seq x y z
N MET A 1 7.76 -14.79 23.30
CA MET A 1 8.71 -15.87 22.99
C MET A 1 9.42 -15.57 21.70
N LYS A 2 10.73 -15.84 21.64
CA LYS A 2 11.49 -15.77 20.39
C LYS A 2 11.16 -16.99 19.52
N VAL A 3 11.32 -16.85 18.21
CA VAL A 3 11.07 -17.94 17.24
C VAL A 3 11.81 -19.23 17.61
N THR A 4 13.08 -19.11 17.98
CA THR A 4 13.92 -20.24 18.36
C THR A 4 13.35 -20.98 19.58
N GLU A 5 12.90 -20.24 20.60
CA GLU A 5 12.28 -20.81 21.80
C GLU A 5 10.99 -21.56 21.47
N VAL A 6 10.19 -21.06 20.51
CA VAL A 6 8.97 -21.73 20.05
C VAL A 6 9.30 -23.06 19.35
N ILE A 7 10.33 -23.08 18.49
CA ILE A 7 10.73 -24.28 17.76
C ILE A 7 11.28 -25.33 18.73
N GLU A 8 12.18 -24.94 19.64
CA GLU A 8 12.75 -25.82 20.67
C GLU A 8 11.66 -26.42 21.57
N GLU A 9 10.67 -25.61 21.97
CA GLU A 9 9.56 -26.08 22.78
C GLU A 9 8.65 -27.04 22.00
N ILE A 10 8.42 -26.81 20.71
CA ILE A 10 7.71 -27.75 19.84
C ILE A 10 8.47 -29.08 19.75
N GLU A 11 9.78 -29.06 19.55
CA GLU A 11 10.64 -30.25 19.50
C GLU A 11 10.55 -31.06 20.81
N LEU A 12 10.61 -30.38 21.96
CA LEU A 12 10.46 -31.02 23.27
C LEU A 12 9.10 -31.71 23.42
N ILE A 13 8.00 -31.04 23.03
CA ILE A 13 6.66 -31.62 23.08
C ILE A 13 6.55 -32.83 22.14
N VAL A 14 7.16 -32.74 20.96
CA VAL A 14 7.21 -33.83 19.98
C VAL A 14 7.99 -35.05 20.50
N GLU A 15 9.00 -34.87 21.36
CA GLU A 15 9.77 -35.99 21.91
C GLU A 15 9.13 -36.61 23.14
N VAL A 16 8.74 -35.79 24.12
CA VAL A 16 8.33 -36.28 25.45
C VAL A 16 7.01 -35.71 25.97
N GLY A 17 6.43 -34.72 25.28
CA GLY A 17 5.20 -34.06 25.73
C GLY A 17 3.90 -34.79 25.37
N GLU A 18 2.82 -34.28 25.92
CA GLU A 18 1.45 -34.73 25.73
C GLU A 18 0.57 -33.67 25.04
N ALA A 19 -0.68 -34.03 24.73
CA ALA A 19 -1.65 -33.13 24.11
C ALA A 19 -1.90 -31.85 24.94
N ALA A 20 -1.83 -31.95 26.27
CA ALA A 20 -2.00 -30.80 27.16
C ALA A 20 -0.90 -29.75 26.96
N ASP A 21 0.35 -30.19 26.77
CA ASP A 21 1.50 -29.30 26.57
C ASP A 21 1.40 -28.53 25.25
N ALA A 22 0.97 -29.22 24.18
CA ALA A 22 0.71 -28.58 22.89
C ALA A 22 -0.42 -27.53 22.99
N LEU A 23 -1.49 -27.82 23.74
CA LEU A 23 -2.57 -26.86 23.95
C LEU A 23 -2.14 -25.67 24.82
N ASP A 24 -1.28 -25.89 25.81
CA ASP A 24 -0.72 -24.80 26.62
C ASP A 24 0.18 -23.89 25.78
N LEU A 25 1.08 -24.46 24.99
CA LEU A 25 1.90 -23.73 24.02
C LEU A 25 1.02 -22.91 23.06
N SER A 26 -0.05 -23.51 22.53
CA SER A 26 -1.00 -22.79 21.65
C SER A 26 -1.62 -21.57 22.34
N ARG A 27 -1.98 -21.66 23.63
CA ARG A 27 -2.53 -20.53 24.39
C ARG A 27 -1.50 -19.44 24.62
N ARG A 28 -0.26 -19.80 24.98
CA ARG A 28 0.85 -18.84 25.15
C ARG A 28 1.14 -18.10 23.84
N LEU A 29 1.26 -18.84 22.73
CA LEU A 29 1.43 -18.24 21.40
C LEU A 29 0.29 -17.29 21.02
N ALA A 30 -0.95 -17.63 21.35
CA ALA A 30 -2.10 -16.75 21.10
C ALA A 30 -2.04 -15.48 21.98
N GLY A 31 -1.63 -15.62 23.25
CA GLY A 31 -1.44 -14.48 24.17
C GLY A 31 -0.35 -13.51 23.70
N GLU A 32 0.65 -14.01 22.99
CA GLU A 32 1.75 -13.21 22.42
C GLU A 32 1.51 -12.77 20.97
N HIS A 33 0.27 -12.85 20.47
CA HIS A 33 -0.12 -12.46 19.11
C HIS A 33 0.50 -13.29 17.97
N HIS A 34 1.05 -14.47 18.26
CA HIS A 34 1.50 -15.45 17.25
C HIS A 34 0.33 -16.35 16.78
N THR A 35 -0.80 -15.73 16.41
CA THR A 35 -2.08 -16.40 16.17
C THR A 35 -2.01 -17.51 15.12
N ASN A 36 -1.25 -17.32 14.05
CA ASN A 36 -1.11 -18.32 12.99
C ASN A 36 -0.38 -19.57 13.48
N TRP A 37 0.65 -19.42 14.31
CA TRP A 37 1.39 -20.54 14.91
C TRP A 37 0.55 -21.21 15.99
N ALA A 38 -0.16 -20.44 16.81
CA ALA A 38 -1.09 -20.95 17.81
C ALA A 38 -2.17 -21.85 17.20
N ILE A 39 -2.75 -21.46 16.06
CA ILE A 39 -3.73 -22.27 15.31
C ILE A 39 -3.07 -23.53 14.76
N GLY A 40 -1.86 -23.41 14.21
CA GLY A 40 -1.07 -24.53 13.72
C GLY A 40 -0.87 -25.61 14.78
N VAL A 41 -0.36 -25.22 15.95
CA VAL A 41 -0.14 -26.11 17.10
C VAL A 41 -1.47 -26.69 17.60
N ARG A 42 -2.53 -25.89 17.75
CA ARG A 42 -3.84 -26.39 18.22
C ARG A 42 -4.39 -27.52 17.35
N ARG A 43 -4.21 -27.41 16.02
CA ARG A 43 -4.72 -28.39 15.05
C ARG A 43 -4.01 -29.74 15.11
N THR A 44 -2.86 -29.83 15.76
CA THR A 44 -2.14 -31.10 15.93
C THR A 44 -2.70 -31.93 17.08
N VAL A 45 -3.63 -31.38 17.86
CA VAL A 45 -4.32 -32.10 18.92
C VAL A 45 -5.76 -32.40 18.50
N ALA A 46 -6.10 -33.68 18.41
CA ALA A 46 -7.44 -34.15 18.07
C ALA A 46 -7.93 -35.14 19.13
N ARG A 47 -9.12 -34.88 19.71
CA ARG A 47 -9.74 -35.75 20.73
C ARG A 47 -8.83 -36.08 21.93
N GLY A 48 -7.90 -35.18 22.27
CA GLY A 48 -6.95 -35.37 23.37
C GLY A 48 -5.69 -36.13 22.99
N GLU A 49 -5.54 -36.52 21.72
CA GLU A 49 -4.32 -37.15 21.20
C GLU A 49 -3.48 -36.14 20.42
N LEU A 50 -2.16 -36.23 20.60
CA LEU A 50 -1.19 -35.39 19.91
C LEU A 50 -0.66 -36.08 18.65
N ASP A 51 -0.87 -35.46 17.50
CA ASP A 51 -0.17 -35.81 16.26
C ASP A 51 1.23 -35.17 16.24
N ARG A 52 2.21 -35.98 16.63
CA ARG A 52 3.63 -35.57 16.69
C ARG A 52 4.20 -35.21 15.32
N ASN A 53 3.75 -35.86 14.25
CA ASN A 53 4.24 -35.60 12.90
C ASN A 53 3.70 -34.27 12.37
N ALA A 54 2.41 -34.01 12.59
CA ALA A 54 1.80 -32.72 12.27
C ALA A 54 2.46 -31.58 13.06
N LEU A 55 2.80 -31.82 14.33
CA LEU A 55 3.47 -30.83 15.18
C LEU A 55 4.90 -30.53 14.72
N ARG A 56 5.67 -31.56 14.31
CA ARG A 56 6.98 -31.36 13.67
C ARG A 56 6.87 -30.52 12.39
N ALA A 57 5.87 -30.80 11.55
CA ALA A 57 5.61 -29.99 10.36
C ALA A 57 5.15 -28.55 10.66
N VAL A 58 4.66 -28.25 11.87
CA VAL A 58 4.43 -26.87 12.32
C VAL A 58 5.78 -26.19 12.60
N ALA A 59 6.69 -26.84 13.33
CA ALA A 59 8.05 -26.33 13.58
C ALA A 59 8.79 -26.04 12.27
N ASP A 60 8.77 -26.97 11.31
CA ASP A 60 9.43 -26.79 10.00
C ASP A 60 8.92 -25.55 9.25
N ARG A 61 7.60 -25.32 9.29
CA ARG A 61 6.99 -24.14 8.67
C ARG A 61 7.36 -22.84 9.37
N ILE A 62 7.48 -22.87 10.70
CA ILE A 62 7.94 -21.70 11.47
C ILE A 62 9.40 -21.41 11.12
N ALA A 63 10.25 -22.43 11.07
CA ALA A 63 11.66 -22.30 10.69
C ALA A 63 11.83 -21.75 9.27
N GLU A 64 11.04 -22.24 8.32
CA GLU A 64 11.04 -21.74 6.94
C GLU A 64 10.60 -20.27 6.87
N ALA A 65 9.48 -19.93 7.52
CA ALA A 65 8.91 -18.58 7.50
C ALA A 65 9.81 -17.52 8.16
N THR A 66 10.74 -17.96 9.00
CA THR A 66 11.65 -17.10 9.77
C THR A 66 13.09 -17.21 9.30
N ARG A 67 13.34 -17.98 8.23
CA ARG A 67 14.65 -18.00 7.58
C ARG A 67 14.97 -16.58 7.15
N PRO A 68 16.11 -16.02 7.60
CA PRO A 68 16.52 -14.70 7.14
C PRO A 68 16.61 -14.72 5.63
N ALA A 69 15.93 -13.80 4.97
CA ALA A 69 16.08 -13.63 3.54
C ALA A 69 17.57 -13.40 3.23
N PRO A 70 18.10 -14.00 2.16
CA PRO A 70 19.47 -13.72 1.75
C PRO A 70 19.58 -12.21 1.52
N VAL A 71 20.47 -11.57 2.28
CA VAL A 71 20.76 -10.15 2.10
C VAL A 71 21.50 -10.03 0.78
N ASP A 72 20.91 -9.31 -0.17
CA ASP A 72 21.60 -8.94 -1.39
C ASP A 72 22.61 -7.83 -1.08
N TRP A 73 23.87 -8.24 -0.91
CA TRP A 73 24.97 -7.33 -0.61
C TRP A 73 25.30 -6.38 -1.78
N SER A 74 24.80 -6.62 -2.99
CA SER A 74 24.98 -5.70 -4.12
C SER A 74 24.29 -4.36 -3.87
N LEU A 75 23.10 -4.37 -3.26
CA LEU A 75 22.36 -3.16 -2.89
C LEU A 75 23.12 -2.32 -1.85
N VAL A 76 23.88 -2.95 -0.96
CA VAL A 76 24.72 -2.25 0.02
C VAL A 76 25.88 -1.53 -0.68
N VAL A 77 26.45 -2.13 -1.72
CA VAL A 77 27.50 -1.51 -2.54
C VAL A 77 26.94 -0.35 -3.34
N GLU A 78 25.77 -0.50 -3.95
CA GLU A 78 25.08 0.58 -4.67
C GLU A 78 24.77 1.76 -3.75
N LEU A 79 24.24 1.49 -2.55
CA LEU A 79 23.91 2.53 -1.59
C LEU A 79 25.16 3.32 -1.15
N ARG A 80 26.30 2.65 -0.95
CA ARG A 80 27.58 3.31 -0.64
C ARG A 80 28.08 4.17 -1.80
N ALA A 81 27.88 3.73 -3.04
CA ALA A 81 28.23 4.52 -4.22
C ALA A 81 27.37 5.78 -4.32
N VAL A 82 26.06 5.67 -4.07
CA VAL A 82 25.14 6.81 -3.99
C VAL A 82 25.55 7.78 -2.87
N GLU A 83 25.87 7.26 -1.69
CA GLU A 83 26.33 8.06 -0.55
C GLU A 83 27.63 8.83 -0.85
N ALA A 84 28.59 8.17 -1.49
CA ALA A 84 29.84 8.80 -1.92
C ALA A 84 29.59 9.91 -2.96
N GLY A 85 28.72 9.64 -3.94
CA GLY A 85 28.31 10.63 -4.94
C GLY A 85 27.63 11.85 -4.31
N LEU A 86 26.74 11.64 -3.34
CA LEU A 86 26.06 12.71 -2.62
C LEU A 86 27.06 13.56 -1.80
N ARG A 87 27.99 12.93 -1.08
CA ARG A 87 29.04 13.66 -0.35
C ARG A 87 29.89 14.50 -1.29
N ALA A 88 30.28 13.96 -2.44
CA ALA A 88 31.06 14.69 -3.43
C ALA A 88 30.28 15.89 -3.99
N ALA A 89 28.99 15.73 -4.29
CA ALA A 89 28.13 16.81 -4.78
C ALA A 89 27.97 17.93 -3.74
N LEU A 90 27.75 17.57 -2.47
CA LEU A 90 27.64 18.54 -1.37
C LEU A 90 28.96 19.27 -1.13
N ALA A 91 30.10 18.57 -1.20
CA ALA A 91 31.41 19.19 -1.07
C ALA A 91 31.70 20.17 -2.23
N ALA A 92 31.32 19.82 -3.46
CA ALA A 92 31.44 20.71 -4.62
C ALA A 92 30.53 21.96 -4.50
N ASP A 93 29.30 21.80 -4.02
CA ASP A 93 28.41 22.94 -3.79
C ASP A 93 28.92 23.84 -2.64
N ALA A 94 29.46 23.25 -1.57
CA ALA A 94 30.09 23.99 -0.48
C ALA A 94 31.31 24.79 -0.95
N ALA A 95 32.12 24.22 -1.84
CA ALA A 95 33.28 24.87 -2.46
C ALA A 95 32.91 25.97 -3.47
N THR A 96 31.64 26.02 -3.92
CA THR A 96 31.19 27.04 -4.87
C THR A 96 31.16 28.42 -4.19
N PRO A 97 31.75 29.47 -4.80
CA PRO A 97 31.72 30.82 -4.24
C PRO A 97 30.30 31.35 -3.99
N SER A 98 30.12 32.08 -2.88
CA SER A 98 28.82 32.61 -2.46
C SER A 98 28.12 33.47 -3.54
N ALA A 99 28.89 34.25 -4.31
CA ALA A 99 28.36 35.08 -5.40
C ALA A 99 27.76 34.22 -6.53
N GLU A 100 28.43 33.14 -6.90
CA GLU A 100 27.98 32.22 -7.94
C GLU A 100 26.73 31.43 -7.51
N ARG A 101 26.68 30.98 -6.23
CA ARG A 101 25.48 30.34 -5.67
C ARG A 101 24.26 31.27 -5.71
N ARG A 102 24.43 32.55 -5.35
CA ARG A 102 23.34 33.54 -5.40
C ARG A 102 22.84 33.77 -6.83
N GLU A 103 23.75 33.86 -7.79
CA GLU A 103 23.39 34.03 -9.20
C GLU A 103 22.66 32.80 -9.77
N ARG A 104 23.15 31.59 -9.46
CA ARG A 104 22.47 30.33 -9.82
C ARG A 104 21.07 30.26 -9.19
N SER A 105 20.94 30.60 -7.92
CA SER A 105 19.65 30.60 -7.21
C SER A 105 18.65 31.59 -7.81
N LYS A 106 19.10 32.80 -8.19
CA LYS A 106 18.25 33.78 -8.91
C LYS A 106 17.72 33.22 -10.23
N ARG A 107 18.58 32.56 -11.01
CA ARG A 107 18.19 31.95 -12.30
C ARG A 107 17.18 30.82 -12.10
N GLN A 108 17.45 29.92 -11.15
CA GLN A 108 16.53 28.83 -10.80
C GLN A 108 15.17 29.35 -10.33
N TRP A 109 15.17 30.37 -9.47
CA TRP A 109 13.92 30.99 -9.03
C TRP A 109 13.15 31.61 -10.19
N ALA A 110 13.81 32.33 -11.09
CA ALA A 110 13.17 32.91 -12.27
C ALA A 110 12.63 31.85 -13.24
N GLU A 111 13.35 30.73 -13.43
CA GLU A 111 12.89 29.58 -14.22
C GLU A 111 11.67 28.92 -13.59
N GLN A 112 11.69 28.74 -12.26
CA GLN A 112 10.58 28.19 -11.50
C GLN A 112 9.34 29.06 -11.62
N GLN A 113 9.48 30.39 -11.48
CA GLN A 113 8.36 31.32 -11.69
C GLN A 113 7.77 31.19 -13.10
N ARG A 114 8.61 31.14 -14.14
CA ARG A 114 8.13 30.92 -15.52
C ARG A 114 7.43 29.57 -15.68
N HIS A 115 7.90 28.53 -14.98
CA HIS A 115 7.26 27.21 -15.02
C HIS A 115 5.88 27.24 -14.34
N GLU A 116 5.80 27.84 -13.16
CA GLU A 116 4.56 28.00 -12.40
C GLU A 116 3.51 28.80 -13.19
N GLU A 117 3.93 29.87 -13.89
CA GLU A 117 3.06 30.63 -14.79
C GLU A 117 2.51 29.76 -15.93
N ARG A 118 3.35 28.93 -16.56
CA ARG A 118 2.91 28.01 -17.63
C ARG A 118 1.92 26.98 -17.11
N VAL A 119 2.19 26.39 -15.94
CA VAL A 119 1.28 25.42 -15.30
C VAL A 119 -0.04 26.08 -14.94
N ARG A 120 -0.02 27.30 -14.40
CA ARG A 120 -1.23 28.06 -14.10
C ARG A 120 -2.06 28.33 -15.35
N ALA A 121 -1.42 28.80 -16.42
CA ALA A 121 -2.10 29.06 -17.70
C ALA A 121 -2.71 27.77 -18.29
N TYR A 122 -1.97 26.67 -18.25
CA TYR A 122 -2.46 25.36 -18.68
C TYR A 122 -3.68 24.90 -17.86
N ASN A 123 -3.60 24.97 -16.53
CA ASN A 123 -4.70 24.55 -15.66
C ASN A 123 -5.96 25.39 -15.88
N ALA A 124 -5.81 26.72 -16.06
CA ALA A 124 -6.92 27.60 -16.38
C ALA A 124 -7.63 27.20 -17.69
N GLU A 125 -6.85 26.79 -18.70
CA GLU A 125 -7.38 26.33 -19.97
C GLU A 125 -8.12 24.98 -19.84
N VAL A 126 -7.54 24.03 -19.10
CA VAL A 126 -8.18 22.75 -18.81
C VAL A 126 -9.51 22.95 -18.06
N GLU A 127 -9.54 23.82 -17.06
CA GLU A 127 -10.76 24.16 -16.33
C GLU A 127 -11.82 24.80 -17.23
N ARG A 128 -11.43 25.65 -18.17
CA ARG A 128 -12.34 26.25 -19.16
C ARG A 128 -12.98 25.16 -20.02
N VAL A 129 -12.16 24.30 -20.62
CA VAL A 129 -12.63 23.20 -21.47
C VAL A 129 -13.54 22.24 -20.70
N ASN A 130 -13.19 21.90 -19.46
CA ASN A 130 -14.02 21.03 -18.61
C ASN A 130 -15.36 21.67 -18.27
N ARG A 131 -15.40 22.97 -17.97
CA ARG A 131 -16.65 23.70 -17.76
C ARG A 131 -17.53 23.69 -19.00
N GLU A 132 -16.96 23.91 -20.19
CA GLU A 132 -17.71 23.87 -21.45
C GLU A 132 -18.26 22.47 -21.75
N ARG A 133 -17.44 21.42 -21.58
CA ARG A 133 -17.88 20.02 -21.70
C ARG A 133 -18.98 19.69 -20.70
N GLY A 134 -18.86 20.14 -19.45
CA GLY A 134 -19.89 20.00 -18.42
C GLY A 134 -21.21 20.66 -18.83
N ARG A 135 -21.16 21.90 -19.32
CA ARG A 135 -22.35 22.61 -19.85
C ARG A 135 -22.99 21.85 -21.01
N ALA A 136 -22.19 21.34 -21.95
CA ALA A 136 -22.69 20.57 -23.09
C ALA A 136 -23.39 19.26 -22.64
N ARG A 137 -22.79 18.53 -21.69
CA ARG A 137 -23.41 17.32 -21.11
C ARG A 137 -24.73 17.65 -20.40
N ASN A 138 -24.77 18.72 -19.61
CA ASN A 138 -25.99 19.15 -18.93
C ASN A 138 -27.10 19.53 -19.92
N ARG A 139 -26.76 20.21 -21.02
CA ARG A 139 -27.71 20.51 -22.10
C ARG A 139 -28.23 19.24 -22.77
N ALA A 140 -27.37 18.28 -23.06
CA ALA A 140 -27.77 17.00 -23.66
C ALA A 140 -28.67 16.19 -22.73
N GLN A 141 -28.35 16.13 -21.43
CA GLN A 141 -29.20 15.49 -20.43
C GLN A 141 -30.55 16.19 -20.30
N ALA A 142 -30.57 17.53 -20.23
CA ALA A 142 -31.80 18.30 -20.18
C ALA A 142 -32.69 18.04 -21.42
N ALA A 143 -32.10 18.01 -22.63
CA ALA A 143 -32.81 17.67 -23.85
C ALA A 143 -33.35 16.22 -23.84
N ALA A 144 -32.58 15.27 -23.32
CA ALA A 144 -33.01 13.87 -23.20
C ALA A 144 -34.14 13.68 -22.17
N VAL A 145 -34.13 14.43 -21.07
CA VAL A 145 -35.23 14.48 -20.11
C VAL A 145 -36.46 15.10 -20.77
N PHE A 146 -36.30 16.26 -21.41
CA PHE A 146 -37.38 16.97 -22.09
C PHE A 146 -38.06 16.11 -23.16
N ALA A 147 -37.29 15.33 -23.93
CA ALA A 147 -37.82 14.41 -24.94
C ALA A 147 -38.68 13.26 -24.36
N LYS A 148 -38.59 12.98 -23.05
CA LYS A 148 -39.31 11.91 -22.35
C LYS A 148 -40.41 12.42 -21.40
N THR A 149 -40.49 13.73 -21.21
CA THR A 149 -41.45 14.41 -20.33
C THR A 149 -42.41 15.25 -21.16
N CYS A 150 -43.69 15.29 -20.80
CA CYS A 150 -44.60 16.24 -21.42
C CYS A 150 -44.27 17.69 -21.01
N PRO A 151 -44.25 18.67 -21.94
CA PRO A 151 -43.91 20.06 -21.66
C PRO A 151 -44.94 20.80 -20.78
N THR A 152 -46.17 20.30 -20.69
CA THR A 152 -47.25 20.88 -19.87
C THR A 152 -47.29 20.29 -18.45
N CYS A 153 -47.15 18.96 -18.33
CA CYS A 153 -47.34 18.22 -17.07
C CYS A 153 -46.03 17.78 -16.38
N PHE A 154 -44.90 17.80 -17.07
CA PHE A 154 -43.58 17.29 -16.62
C PHE A 154 -43.56 15.82 -16.13
N GLN A 155 -44.61 15.03 -16.39
CA GLN A 155 -44.68 13.61 -16.01
C GLN A 155 -44.06 12.69 -17.09
N VAL A 156 -43.57 11.51 -16.66
CA VAL A 156 -42.98 10.43 -17.48
C VAL A 156 -43.85 9.17 -17.35
N PRO A 157 -44.07 8.36 -18.41
CA PRO A 157 -43.59 8.52 -19.78
C PRO A 157 -44.59 9.25 -20.68
N ALA A 158 -44.15 10.29 -21.38
CA ALA A 158 -44.87 10.82 -22.54
C ALA A 158 -44.39 10.07 -23.79
N ALA A 159 -45.22 9.20 -24.38
CA ALA A 159 -44.95 8.70 -25.72
C ALA A 159 -44.99 9.90 -26.68
N SER A 160 -43.93 10.13 -27.45
CA SER A 160 -43.86 11.21 -28.47
C SER A 160 -44.10 12.66 -27.98
N GLY A 161 -43.87 12.97 -26.69
CA GLY A 161 -43.92 14.34 -26.19
C GLY A 161 -45.31 14.86 -25.81
N GLU A 162 -46.34 14.02 -25.88
CA GLU A 162 -47.69 14.34 -25.42
C GLU A 162 -48.09 13.34 -24.31
N CYS A 163 -48.32 13.85 -23.09
CA CYS A 163 -49.12 13.15 -22.08
C CYS A 163 -50.56 13.65 -22.31
N GLY A 164 -51.58 12.79 -22.23
CA GLY A 164 -52.98 13.13 -22.58
C GLY A 164 -53.70 14.09 -21.61
N CYS A 165 -53.03 15.16 -21.19
CA CYS A 165 -53.54 16.23 -20.32
C CYS A 165 -53.59 17.59 -21.04
#